data_AF-A0A512DSN9-F1
#
_entry.id   AF-A0A512DSN9-F1
#
_cell.length_a   1.000
_cell.length_b   1.000
_cell.length_c   1.000
_cell.angle_alpha   90.00
_cell.angle_beta   90.00
_cell.angle_gamma   90.00
#
_symmetry.space_group_name_H-M   'P 1'
#
loop_
_entity.id
_entity.type
_entity.pdbx_description
1 polymer ?
#
loop_
_entity_poly.entity_id
_entity_poly.type
_entity_poly.pdbx_seq_one_letter_code
_entity_poly.pdbx_strand_id
1 'polypeptide(L)' 'MNEVAQPVFLIVGATGEHGAVDHTIVEMPSRSAGDIVGQALSARLMNGGAVGKAYFQVVSPSA' A
#
# COMPACT_ATOMS: atom_id res chain seq x y z
N MET A 1 -4.33 -18.69 -23.15
CA MET A 1 -4.68 -17.40 -22.51
C MET A 1 -3.46 -16.95 -21.75
N ASN A 2 -2.81 -15.88 -22.19
CA ASN A 2 -1.61 -15.34 -21.54
C ASN A 2 -1.99 -13.93 -21.09
N GLU A 3 -2.75 -13.83 -20.01
CA GLU A 3 -2.95 -12.54 -19.36
C GLU A 3 -1.58 -12.11 -18.84
N VAL A 4 -0.96 -11.16 -19.54
CA VAL A 4 0.23 -10.49 -19.04
C VAL A 4 -0.19 -9.85 -17.73
N ALA A 5 0.24 -10.43 -16.61
CA ALA A 5 0.05 -9.85 -15.29
C ALA A 5 0.71 -8.47 -15.31
N GLN A 6 -0.11 -7.43 -15.45
CA GLN A 6 0.39 -6.06 -15.42
C GLN A 6 0.78 -5.77 -13.97
N PRO A 7 2.03 -5.36 -13.71
CA PRO A 7 2.42 -4.96 -12.37
C PRO A 7 1.53 -3.80 -11.92
N VAL A 8 1.16 -3.80 -10.65
CA VAL A 8 0.39 -2.73 -10.01
C VAL A 8 1.26 -2.06 -8.96
N PHE A 9 0.89 -0.85 -8.53
CA PHE A 9 1.59 -0.18 -7.44
C PHE A 9 0.73 -0.20 -6.18
N LEU A 10 1.32 -0.65 -5.08
CA LEU A 10 0.80 -0.49 -3.74
C LEU A 10 1.37 0.82 -3.16
N ILE A 11 0.49 1.75 -2.85
CA ILE A 11 0.79 2.98 -2.14
C ILE A 11 0.38 2.76 -0.68
N VAL A 12 1.29 2.94 0.26
CA VAL A 12 1.01 2.92 1.69
C VAL A 12 1.34 4.28 2.27
N GLY A 13 0.34 4.93 2.85
CA GLY A 13 0.48 6.21 3.54
C GLY A 13 0.39 6.02 5.04
N ALA A 14 1.28 6.65 5.79
CA ALA A 14 1.23 6.64 7.25
C ALA A 14 1.53 8.03 7.82
N THR A 15 0.74 8.47 8.79
CA THR A 15 0.92 9.78 9.43
C THR A 15 1.96 9.67 10.53
N GLY A 16 3.13 10.27 10.32
CA GLY A 16 4.20 10.39 11.30
C GLY A 16 3.96 11.51 12.31
N GLU A 17 4.98 11.79 13.13
CA GLU A 17 4.93 12.89 14.10
C GLU A 17 4.76 14.25 13.39
N HIS A 18 4.01 15.17 14.00
CA HIS A 18 3.68 16.49 13.46
C HIS A 18 2.74 16.49 12.24
N GLY A 19 2.10 15.36 11.92
CA GLY A 19 1.07 15.29 10.87
C GLY A 19 1.62 15.16 9.45
N ALA A 20 2.94 14.96 9.30
CA ALA A 20 3.53 14.57 8.03
C ALA A 20 3.01 13.19 7.60
N VAL A 21 2.74 13.00 6.31
CA VAL A 21 2.29 11.72 5.76
C VAL A 21 3.37 11.15 4.87
N ASP A 22 4.05 10.12 5.36
CA ASP A 22 5.05 9.39 4.60
C ASP A 22 4.36 8.40 3.67
N HIS A 23 4.73 8.46 2.39
CA HIS A 23 4.21 7.56 1.36
C HIS A 23 5.31 6.60 0.93
N THR A 24 5.03 5.31 1.03
CA THR A 24 5.85 4.25 0.44
C THR A 24 5.14 3.68 -0.77
N ILE A 25 5.83 3.60 -1.91
CA ILE A 25 5.30 3.03 -3.15
C ILE A 25 6.07 1.75 -3.43
N VAL A 26 5.35 0.65 -3.67
CA VAL A 26 5.93 -0.67 -3.93
C VAL A 26 5.27 -1.29 -5.16
N GLU A 27 6.05 -1.82 -6.08
CA GLU A 27 5.54 -2.59 -7.21
C GLU A 27 5.07 -3.98 -6.75
N MET A 28 3.91 -4.40 -7.21
CA MET A 28 3.26 -5.66 -6.86
C MET A 28 2.94 -6.47 -8.12
N PRO A 29 3.06 -7.81 -8.07
CA PRO A 29 2.84 -8.67 -9.23
C PRO A 29 1.37 -8.76 -9.65
N SER A 30 0.43 -8.38 -8.78
CA SER A 30 -1.00 -8.37 -9.07
C SER A 30 -1.75 -7.47 -8.09
N ARG A 31 -3.00 -7.13 -8.44
CA ARG A 31 -3.92 -6.44 -7.53
C ARG A 31 -4.15 -7.21 -6.23
N SER A 32 -4.35 -8.53 -6.32
CA SER A 32 -4.57 -9.38 -5.15
C SER A 32 -3.36 -9.40 -4.21
N ALA A 33 -2.14 -9.41 -4.74
CA ALA A 33 -0.93 -9.29 -3.92
C ALA A 33 -0.87 -7.92 -3.23
N GLY A 34 -1.17 -6.84 -3.96
CA GLY A 34 -1.27 -5.49 -3.40
C GLY A 34 -2.30 -5.38 -2.28
N ASP A 35 -3.48 -5.97 -2.44
CA ASP A 35 -4.55 -5.94 -1.43
C ASP A 35 -4.14 -6.69 -0.15
N ILE A 36 -3.58 -7.91 -0.29
CA ILE A 36 -3.12 -8.72 0.84
C ILE A 36 -2.01 -8.00 1.62
N VAL A 37 -0.99 -7.50 0.91
CA VAL A 37 0.15 -6.82 1.54
C VAL A 37 -0.28 -5.49 2.13
N GLY A 38 -1.09 -4.70 1.42
CA GLY A 38 -1.60 -3.41 1.88
C GLY A 38 -2.43 -3.53 3.14
N GLN A 39 -3.35 -4.50 3.21
CA GLN A 39 -4.14 -4.77 4.41
C GLN A 39 -3.26 -5.18 5.59
N ALA A 40 -2.33 -6.13 5.39
CA ALA A 40 -1.44 -6.58 6.47
C ALA A 40 -0.51 -5.46 6.98
N LEU A 41 0.06 -4.66 6.06
CA LEU A 41 1.00 -3.60 6.40
C LEU A 41 0.31 -2.42 7.08
N SER A 42 -0.84 -1.98 6.56
CA SER A 42 -1.63 -0.92 7.20
C SER A 42 -2.10 -1.31 8.61
N ALA A 43 -2.57 -2.55 8.80
CA ALA A 43 -2.93 -3.06 10.13
C ALA A 43 -1.72 -3.10 11.07
N ARG A 44 -0.55 -3.51 10.59
CA ARG A 44 0.68 -3.52 11.39
C ARG A 44 1.11 -2.12 11.81
N LEU A 45 1.01 -1.14 10.92
CA LEU A 45 1.32 0.25 11.21
C LEU A 45 0.37 0.83 12.27
N MET A 46 -0.94 0.58 12.13
CA MET A 46 -1.94 1.01 13.12
C MET A 46 -1.72 0.35 14.49
N ASN A 47 -1.38 -0.93 14.53
CA ASN A 47 -1.17 -1.67 15.79
C ASN A 47 0.19 -1.38 16.45
N GLY A 48 1.19 -0.93 15.67
CA GLY A 48 2.53 -0.64 16.16
C GLY A 48 2.66 0.67 16.94
N GLY A 49 1.60 1.50 17.00
CA GLY A 49 1.57 2.74 17.78
C GLY A 49 2.47 3.87 17.26
N ALA A 50 3.21 3.65 16.18
CA ALA A 50 4.15 4.61 15.61
C ALA A 50 3.49 5.69 14.74
N VAL A 51 2.20 5.52 14.38
CA VAL A 51 1.52 6.41 13.43
C VAL A 51 0.11 6.72 13.89
N GLY A 52 -0.36 7.96 13.64
CA GLY A 52 -1.71 8.39 14.00
C GLY A 52 -2.79 7.79 13.11
N LYS A 53 -2.49 7.58 11.82
CA LYS A 53 -3.35 6.94 10.82
C LYS A 53 -2.49 6.28 9.74
N ALA A 54 -2.94 5.14 9.23
CA ALA A 54 -2.35 4.47 8.06
C ALA A 54 -3.44 4.07 7.06
N TYR A 55 -3.11 4.10 5.77
CA TYR A 55 -3.97 3.65 4.68
C TYR A 55 -3.16 2.99 3.58
N PHE A 56 -3.84 2.28 2.69
CA PHE A 56 -3.23 1.75 1.48
C PHE A 56 -4.15 1.95 0.27
N GLN A 57 -3.54 1.98 -0.91
CA GLN A 57 -4.24 1.99 -2.19
C GLN A 57 -3.46 1.16 -3.20
N VAL A 58 -4.17 0.32 -3.95
CA VAL A 58 -3.61 -0.42 -5.09
C VAL A 58 -4.03 0.27 -6.37
N VAL A 59 -3.07 0.69 -7.19
CA VAL A 59 -3.29 1.41 -8.44
C VAL A 59 -2.68 0.66 -9.62
N SER A 60 -3.41 0.59 -10.73
CA SER A 60 -2.88 0.06 -11.98
C SER A 60 -2.11 1.17 -12.73
N PRO A 61 -1.05 0.85 -13.48
CA PRO A 61 -0.32 1.82 -14.31
C PRO A 61 -1.19 2.40 -15.45
N SER A 62 -2.20 1.65 -15.86
CA SER A 62 -3.22 2.00 -16.83
C SER A 62 -4.37 2.75 -16.14
N ALA A 63 -4.21 4.06 -15.97
CA ALA A 63 -5.28 5.01 -15.65
C ALA A 63 -5.79 5.70 -16.92
#